data_AF-A0A1N6TSA5-F1
#
_entry.id   AF-A0A1N6TSA5-F1
#
_cell.length_a   1.000
_cell.length_b   1.000
_cell.length_c   1.000
_cell.angle_alpha   90.00
_cell.angle_beta   90.00
_cell.angle_gamma   90.00
#
_symmetry.space_group_name_H-M   'P 1'
#
loop_
_entity.id
_entity.type
_entity.pdbx_description
1 polymer ?
#
loop_
_entity_poly.entity_id
_entity_poly.type
_entity_poly.pdbx_seq_one_letter_code
_entity_poly.pdbx_strand_id
1 'polypeptide(L)' 'MNCILEKCILVAGKDQEQYFLLIPNDSINEKWRYWKFASWHSGEHKFENLHHYFKDVLEFCENQSLEDN' A
#
# COMPACT_ATOMS: atom_id res chain seq x y z
N MET A 1 1.13 0.76 23.69
CA MET A 1 0.39 1.03 22.43
C MET A 1 1.34 0.66 21.31
N ASN A 2 1.06 -0.42 20.57
CA ASN A 2 2.01 -0.97 19.60
C ASN A 2 2.14 -0.02 18.41
N CYS A 3 3.26 0.70 18.35
CA CYS A 3 3.59 1.57 17.23
C CYS A 3 4.12 0.75 16.04
N ILE A 4 3.25 -0.07 15.44
CA ILE A 4 3.57 -0.87 14.23
C ILE A 4 4.16 0.01 13.11
N LEU A 5 3.78 1.28 13.06
CA LEU A 5 4.29 2.27 12.11
C LEU A 5 5.74 2.73 12.41
N GLU A 6 6.26 2.60 13.62
CA GLU A 6 7.67 2.96 13.90
C GLU A 6 8.65 2.03 13.18
N LYS A 7 8.22 0.80 12.87
CA LYS A 7 9.02 -0.20 12.16
C LYS A 7 8.67 -0.31 10.67
N CYS A 8 7.75 0.52 10.19
CA CYS A 8 7.36 0.48 8.78
C CYS A 8 8.41 1.12 7.87
N ILE A 9 8.38 0.73 6.61
CA ILE A 9 9.21 1.33 5.57
C ILE A 9 8.29 2.20 4.71
N LEU A 10 8.60 3.49 4.64
CA LEU A 10 7.98 4.40 3.69
C LEU A 10 8.52 4.11 2.29
N VAL A 11 7.68 3.55 1.42
CA VAL A 11 8.03 3.17 0.06
C VAL A 11 7.96 4.37 -0.88
N ALA A 12 6.95 5.24 -0.69
CA ALA A 12 6.76 6.45 -1.49
C ALA A 12 5.85 7.45 -0.77
N GLY A 13 5.84 8.69 -1.25
CA GLY A 13 4.87 9.70 -0.78
C GLY A 13 5.31 10.52 0.43
N LYS A 14 6.61 10.57 0.71
CA LYS A 14 7.14 11.42 1.79
C LYS A 14 6.76 12.88 1.56
N ASP A 15 6.16 13.50 2.57
CA ASP A 15 5.71 14.90 2.55
C ASP A 15 4.67 15.19 1.44
N GLN A 16 3.97 14.15 0.96
CA GLN A 16 2.88 14.26 0.00
C GLN A 16 1.53 13.98 0.67
N GLU A 17 0.45 14.24 -0.05
CA GLU A 17 -0.91 13.93 0.40
C GLU A 17 -1.20 12.43 0.50
N GLN A 18 -0.38 11.60 -0.15
CA GLN A 18 -0.56 10.16 -0.20
C GLN A 18 0.73 9.44 0.18
N TYR A 19 0.65 8.52 1.15
CA TYR A 19 1.76 7.72 1.66
C TYR A 19 1.57 6.25 1.34
N PHE A 20 2.69 5.57 1.09
CA PHE A 20 2.75 4.16 0.77
C PHE A 20 3.72 3.43 1.68
N LEU A 21 3.23 2.47 2.47
CA LEU A 21 3.96 1.91 3.59
C LEU A 21 4.02 0.39 3.50
N LEU A 22 5.23 -0.15 3.68
CA LEU A 22 5.46 -1.55 3.96
C LEU A 22 5.43 -1.75 5.47
N ILE A 23 4.48 -2.54 5.93
CA ILE A 23 4.23 -2.77 7.35
C ILE A 23 4.81 -4.14 7.73
N PRO A 24 5.78 -4.21 8.65
CA PRO A 24 6.28 -5.48 9.13
C PRO A 24 5.18 -6.19 9.91
N ASN A 25 5.30 -7.51 9.99
CA ASN A 25 4.48 -8.29 10.87
C ASN A 25 5.26 -8.62 12.14
N ASP A 26 4.56 -8.85 13.25
CA ASP A 26 5.18 -9.06 14.56
C ASP A 26 5.85 -10.45 14.68
N SER A 27 5.57 -11.34 13.72
CA SER A 27 6.15 -12.68 13.61
C SER A 27 7.19 -12.75 12.49
N ILE A 28 8.34 -13.34 12.79
CA ILE A 28 9.50 -13.50 11.88
C ILE A 28 9.15 -14.22 10.56
N ASN A 29 8.08 -15.03 10.56
CA ASN A 29 7.67 -15.82 9.39
C ASN A 29 6.44 -15.26 8.65
N GLU A 30 5.90 -14.13 9.09
CA GLU A 30 4.73 -13.55 8.46
C GLU A 30 5.09 -12.55 7.36
N LYS A 31 4.30 -12.55 6.29
CA LYS A 31 4.49 -11.66 5.15
C LYS A 31 4.27 -10.21 5.57
N TRP A 32 5.07 -9.32 5.00
CA TRP A 32 4.89 -7.87 5.13
C TRP A 32 3.59 -7.44 4.46
N ARG A 33 2.83 -6.58 5.13
CA ARG A 33 1.60 -5.99 4.60
C ARG A 33 1.93 -4.69 3.86
N TYR A 34 1.03 -4.26 2.98
CA TYR A 34 1.20 -2.99 2.28
C TYR A 34 0.00 -2.09 2.50
N TRP A 35 0.23 -0.89 3.02
CA TRP A 35 -0.82 0.07 3.34
C TRP A 35 -0.63 1.35 2.52
N LYS A 36 -1.74 1.84 1.96
CA LYS A 36 -1.84 3.14 1.31
C LYS A 36 -2.69 4.06 2.17
N PHE A 37 -2.20 5.27 2.37
CA PHE A 37 -2.91 6.33 3.09
C PHE A 37 -3.01 7.54 2.19
N ALA A 38 -4.11 8.26 2.24
CA ALA A 38 -4.19 9.55 1.58
C ALA A 38 -5.04 10.53 2.38
N SER A 39 -4.65 11.81 2.39
CA SER A 39 -5.34 12.88 3.12
C SER A 39 -6.80 13.07 2.71
N TRP A 40 -7.11 12.73 1.46
CA TRP A 40 -8.41 12.90 0.82
C TRP A 40 -9.38 11.73 1.05
N HIS A 41 -8.91 10.61 1.62
CA HIS A 41 -9.79 9.49 2.01
C HIS A 41 -9.57 9.12 3.48
N SER A 42 -10.65 8.84 4.20
CA SER A 42 -10.52 8.42 5.60
C SER A 42 -9.98 7.00 5.70
N GLY A 43 -8.98 6.80 6.56
CA GLY A 43 -8.43 5.49 6.91
C GLY A 43 -7.37 4.95 5.95
N GLU A 44 -6.83 3.79 6.30
CA GLU A 44 -5.85 3.07 5.50
C GLU A 44 -6.51 2.10 4.49
N HIS A 45 -6.01 2.10 3.27
CA HIS A 45 -6.29 1.04 2.31
C HIS A 45 -5.27 -0.08 2.51
N LYS A 46 -5.74 -1.25 2.92
CA LYS A 46 -4.89 -2.41 3.25
C LYS A 46 -4.82 -3.37 2.08
N PHE A 47 -3.60 -3.69 1.68
CA PHE A 47 -3.29 -4.76 0.74
C PHE A 47 -2.56 -5.87 1.47
N GLU A 48 -2.74 -7.12 1.01
CA GLU A 48 -2.08 -8.28 1.63
C GLU A 48 -0.56 -8.12 1.65
N ASN A 49 0.01 -7.61 0.56
CA ASN A 49 1.43 -7.39 0.37
C ASN A 49 1.65 -6.44 -0.82
N LEU A 50 2.91 -6.04 -1.05
CA LEU A 50 3.27 -5.12 -2.13
C LEU A 50 2.97 -5.69 -3.53
N HIS A 51 3.11 -7.01 -3.71
CA HIS A 51 2.83 -7.64 -5.00
C HIS A 51 1.34 -7.57 -5.36
N HIS A 52 0.45 -7.79 -4.38
CA HIS A 52 -0.99 -7.63 -4.57
C HIS A 52 -1.33 -6.20 -5.00
N TYR A 53 -0.78 -5.18 -4.32
CA TYR A 53 -0.98 -3.79 -4.71
C TYR A 53 -0.57 -3.51 -6.15
N PHE A 54 0.62 -3.95 -6.56
CA PHE A 54 1.07 -3.72 -7.94
C PHE A 54 0.22 -4.48 -8.96
N LYS A 55 -0.25 -5.69 -8.63
CA LYS A 55 -1.16 -6.44 -9.50
C LYS A 55 -2.48 -5.69 -9.71
N ASP A 56 -3.08 -5.18 -8.63
CA ASP A 56 -4.33 -4.41 -8.69
C ASP A 56 -4.16 -3.14 -9.55
N VAL A 57 -3.02 -2.45 -9.42
CA VAL A 57 -2.71 -1.27 -10.23
C VAL A 57 -2.53 -1.63 -11.71
N LEU A 58 -1.82 -2.73 -11.99
CA LEU A 58 -1.62 -3.19 -13.37
C LEU A 58 -2.96 -3.56 -14.02
N GLU A 59 -3.80 -4.32 -13.32
CA GLU A 59 -5.12 -4.71 -13.81
C GLU A 59 -6.02 -3.48 -14.07
N PHE A 60 -5.98 -2.48 -13.19
CA PHE A 60 -6.67 -1.20 -13.42
C PHE A 60 -6.18 -0.51 -14.69
N CYS A 61 -4.86 -0.41 -14.89
CA CYS A 61 -4.28 0.23 -16.08
C CYS A 61 -4.58 -0.54 -17.37
N GLU A 62 -4.52 -1.87 -17.34
CA GLU A 62 -4.85 -2.72 -18.49
C GLU A 62 -6.32 -2.57 -18.89
N ASN A 63 -7.23 -2.66 -17.93
CA ASN A 63 -8.67 -2.50 -18.19
C ASN A 63 -8.98 -1.11 -18.77
N GLN A 64 -8.35 -0.05 -18.25
CA GLN A 64 -8.53 1.29 -18.79
C GLN A 64 -8.01 1.41 -20.24
N SER A 65 -6.88 0.78 -20.56
CA SER A 65 -6.33 0.79 -21.93
C SER A 65 -7.18 0.03 -22.95
N LEU A 66 -8.02 -0.90 -22.49
CA LEU A 66 -8.95 -1.66 -23.33
C LEU A 66 -10.27 -0.93 -23.57
N GLU A 67 -10.68 -0.03 -22.67
CA GLU A 67 -11.89 0.80 -22.81
C GLU A 67 -11.68 2.00 -23.76
N ASP A 68 -10.44 2.41 -23.99
CA ASP A 68 -10.06 3.51 -24.88
C ASP A 68 -9.89 3.10 -26.37
N ASN A 69 -10.20 1.83 -26.74
CA ASN A 69 -10.19 1.30 -28.12
C ASN A 69 -11.57 0.86 -28.59
#